data_AF-A0A3M5VP37-F1
#
_entry.id   AF-A0A3M5VP37-F1
#
_cell.length_a   1.000
_cell.length_b   1.000
_cell.length_c   1.000
_cell.angle_alpha   90.00
_cell.angle_beta   90.00
_cell.angle_gamma   90.00
#
_symmetry.space_group_name_H-M   'P 1'
#
loop_
_entity.id
_entity.type
_entity.pdbx_description
1 polymer ?
#
loop_
_entity_poly.entity_id
_entity_poly.type
_entity_poly.pdbx_seq_one_letter_code
_entity_poly.pdbx_strand_id
1 'polypeptide(L)'
;NAISLARATSPTANTDPLASSTHLPPARFFEEGTALNRLLLEAPYMARCSDDKTATRVRPREYALRYPYMQVNRPGMVSWLVFDLDHANALAWDDAGLPAPNLMVRNRKSGHSQLFYAVPSVCTTENARAKPIQYMKAIYAAFAARLDADVDYHGGPVAKTPGHPWWETTEFHSHVYELGELASAVELTVKPWATGPKLDQV
;
A
#
# COMPACT_ATOMS: atom_id res chain seq x y z
N ASN A 1 9.37 -26.15 54.65
CA ASN A 1 8.92 -26.83 53.43
C ASN A 1 7.52 -26.38 53.04
N ALA A 2 7.42 -25.45 52.09
CA ALA A 2 6.34 -25.37 51.09
C ALA A 2 6.55 -24.08 50.27
N ILE A 3 7.26 -24.20 49.15
CA ILE A 3 7.38 -23.16 48.14
C ILE A 3 6.08 -23.17 47.33
N SER A 4 5.39 -22.03 47.27
CA SER A 4 4.21 -21.83 46.41
C SER A 4 4.68 -21.68 44.96
N LEU A 5 4.38 -22.69 44.12
CA LEU A 5 4.60 -22.63 42.68
C LEU A 5 3.47 -21.83 42.02
N ALA A 6 3.78 -20.61 41.58
CA ALA A 6 2.91 -19.86 40.69
C ALA A 6 2.89 -20.55 39.31
N ARG A 7 1.69 -20.91 38.85
CA ARG A 7 1.46 -21.53 37.55
C ARG A 7 1.65 -20.47 36.45
N ALA A 8 2.73 -20.56 35.70
CA ALA A 8 2.93 -19.74 34.50
C ALA A 8 1.89 -20.16 33.45
N THR A 9 0.96 -19.27 33.14
CA THR A 9 0.09 -19.38 31.96
C THR A 9 0.91 -19.02 30.73
N SER A 10 1.20 -20.01 29.89
CA SER A 10 1.80 -19.82 28.56
C SER A 10 0.85 -19.02 27.67
N PRO A 11 1.33 -17.99 26.94
CA PRO A 11 0.50 -17.35 25.93
C PRO A 11 0.43 -18.29 24.73
N THR A 12 -0.76 -18.83 24.46
CA THR A 12 -1.04 -19.53 23.19
C THR A 12 -0.93 -18.52 22.06
N ALA A 13 0.16 -18.57 21.30
CA ALA A 13 0.26 -17.89 20.02
C ALA A 13 -0.77 -18.53 19.08
N ASN A 14 -1.93 -17.88 18.92
CA ASN A 14 -2.89 -18.18 17.87
C ASN A 14 -2.23 -17.87 16.51
N THR A 15 -1.45 -18.81 16.02
CA THR A 15 -0.93 -18.79 14.65
C THR A 15 -2.04 -19.32 13.76
N ASP A 16 -2.79 -18.41 13.17
CA ASP A 16 -3.78 -18.75 12.14
C ASP A 16 -3.02 -19.47 11.00
N PRO A 17 -3.38 -20.72 10.65
CA PRO A 17 -2.60 -21.56 9.75
C PRO A 17 -2.41 -20.97 8.35
N LEU A 18 -3.22 -19.97 7.97
CA LEU A 18 -3.07 -19.21 6.73
C LEU A 18 -1.93 -18.17 6.74
N ALA A 19 -1.27 -17.90 7.87
CA ALA A 19 -0.08 -16.99 7.94
C ALA A 19 1.18 -17.67 7.42
N SER A 20 1.15 -19.01 7.30
CA SER A 20 2.37 -19.76 7.08
C SER A 20 2.98 -19.43 5.71
N SER A 21 4.28 -19.12 5.73
CA SER A 21 5.17 -18.81 4.60
C SER A 21 5.27 -19.92 3.53
N THR A 22 4.45 -20.96 3.60
CA THR A 22 4.43 -22.11 2.70
C THR A 22 3.58 -21.88 1.44
N HIS A 23 2.73 -20.85 1.41
CA HIS A 23 1.94 -20.52 0.24
C HIS A 23 2.80 -19.99 -0.92
N LEU A 24 2.52 -20.46 -2.14
CA LEU A 24 3.16 -19.95 -3.36
C LEU A 24 2.37 -18.76 -3.91
N PRO A 25 3.03 -17.65 -4.29
CA PRO A 25 2.32 -16.51 -4.87
C PRO A 25 1.49 -16.91 -6.10
N PRO A 26 0.30 -16.31 -6.31
CA PRO A 26 -0.50 -16.54 -7.51
C PRO A 26 0.29 -16.32 -8.81
N ALA A 27 0.00 -17.12 -9.85
CA ALA A 27 0.64 -17.00 -11.16
C ALA A 27 0.52 -15.60 -11.77
N ARG A 28 -0.55 -14.88 -11.42
CA ARG A 28 -0.85 -13.51 -11.85
C ARG A 28 0.27 -12.49 -11.54
N PHE A 29 1.12 -12.75 -10.54
CA PHE A 29 2.32 -11.94 -10.29
C PHE A 29 3.35 -11.97 -11.44
N PHE A 30 3.31 -13.00 -12.26
CA PHE A 30 4.24 -13.23 -13.38
C PHE A 30 3.58 -12.98 -14.74
N GLU A 31 2.33 -12.48 -14.75
CA GLU A 31 1.63 -12.05 -15.94
C GLU A 31 1.87 -10.55 -16.17
N GLU A 32 2.60 -10.21 -17.23
CA GLU A 32 2.92 -8.84 -17.57
C GLU A 32 1.66 -7.97 -17.74
N GLY A 33 1.76 -6.71 -17.29
CA GLY A 33 0.67 -5.75 -17.44
C GLY A 33 -0.46 -5.89 -16.43
N THR A 34 -0.36 -6.78 -15.44
CA THR A 34 -1.29 -6.84 -14.28
C THR A 34 -0.84 -5.91 -13.15
N ALA A 35 -1.75 -5.49 -12.29
CA ALA A 35 -1.42 -4.70 -11.10
C ALA A 35 -0.59 -5.50 -10.08
N LEU A 36 -0.82 -6.82 -9.99
CA LEU A 36 -0.01 -7.72 -9.15
C LEU A 36 1.42 -7.86 -9.70
N ASN A 37 1.60 -7.99 -11.01
CA ASN A 37 2.93 -7.97 -11.62
C ASN A 37 3.67 -6.65 -11.34
N ARG A 38 2.98 -5.52 -11.45
CA ARG A 38 3.55 -4.23 -11.05
C ARG A 38 3.96 -4.20 -9.58
N LEU A 39 3.17 -4.76 -8.67
CA LEU A 39 3.55 -4.85 -7.25
C LEU A 39 4.90 -5.56 -7.09
N LEU A 40 5.08 -6.70 -7.78
CA LEU A 40 6.36 -7.43 -7.77
C LEU A 40 7.50 -6.58 -8.34
N LEU A 41 7.30 -5.88 -9.46
CA LEU A 41 8.34 -5.05 -10.07
C LEU A 41 8.74 -3.84 -9.21
N GLU A 42 7.76 -3.24 -8.52
CA GLU A 42 7.90 -2.00 -7.75
C GLU A 42 8.25 -2.22 -6.27
N ALA A 43 8.19 -3.46 -5.79
CA ALA A 43 8.69 -3.82 -4.47
C ALA A 43 10.24 -3.78 -4.44
N PRO A 44 10.85 -3.52 -3.27
CA PRO A 44 12.31 -3.60 -3.11
C PRO A 44 12.83 -4.99 -3.49
N TYR A 45 14.01 -5.07 -4.11
CA TYR A 45 14.65 -6.37 -4.39
C TYR A 45 14.76 -7.23 -3.12
N MET A 46 15.17 -6.61 -2.01
CA MET A 46 15.11 -7.17 -0.66
C MET A 46 14.03 -6.46 0.15
N ALA A 47 12.80 -6.97 0.09
CA ALA A 47 11.63 -6.38 0.73
C ALA A 47 11.53 -6.79 2.20
N ARG A 48 11.11 -5.85 3.06
CA ARG A 48 10.67 -6.19 4.42
C ARG A 48 9.37 -6.98 4.37
N CYS A 49 9.20 -7.94 5.26
CA CYS A 49 7.98 -8.74 5.37
C CYS A 49 7.81 -9.36 6.76
N SER A 50 6.60 -9.79 7.10
CA SER A 50 6.27 -10.36 8.42
C SER A 50 4.91 -11.04 8.44
N ASP A 51 4.71 -11.93 9.41
CA ASP A 51 3.40 -12.57 9.67
C ASP A 51 2.40 -11.60 10.34
N ASP A 52 2.92 -10.50 10.87
CA ASP A 52 2.18 -9.43 11.56
C ASP A 52 2.63 -8.04 11.02
N LYS A 53 2.21 -6.94 11.67
CA LYS A 53 2.56 -5.57 11.27
C LYS A 53 4.00 -5.14 11.61
N THR A 54 4.87 -6.03 12.13
CA THR A 54 6.18 -5.64 12.70
C THR A 54 7.34 -5.50 11.71
N ALA A 55 7.19 -5.95 10.45
CA ALA A 55 8.21 -5.87 9.41
C ALA A 55 9.59 -6.48 9.79
N THR A 56 9.58 -7.55 10.58
CA THR A 56 10.76 -8.15 11.23
C THR A 56 11.69 -8.94 10.31
N ARG A 57 11.27 -9.29 9.09
CA ARG A 57 12.09 -10.07 8.14
C ARG A 57 12.42 -9.25 6.90
N VAL A 58 13.52 -9.62 6.24
CA VAL A 58 13.92 -9.11 4.92
C VAL A 58 14.16 -10.31 4.00
N ARG A 59 13.53 -10.32 2.83
CA ARG A 59 13.58 -11.44 1.86
C ARG A 59 13.61 -10.91 0.44
N PRO A 60 14.11 -11.69 -0.54
CA PRO A 60 13.85 -11.38 -1.94
C PRO A 60 12.35 -11.20 -2.16
N ARG A 61 11.93 -10.21 -2.93
CA ARG A 61 10.51 -9.85 -3.12
C ARG A 61 9.61 -11.01 -3.53
N GLU A 62 10.11 -11.95 -4.35
CA GLU A 62 9.40 -13.16 -4.77
C GLU A 62 9.06 -14.08 -3.59
N TYR A 63 9.88 -14.05 -2.53
CA TYR A 63 9.63 -14.75 -1.27
C TYR A 63 8.85 -13.91 -0.27
N ALA A 64 9.00 -12.57 -0.30
CA ALA A 64 8.24 -11.67 0.56
C ALA A 64 6.73 -11.77 0.31
N LEU A 65 6.31 -12.06 -0.93
CA LEU A 65 4.91 -12.33 -1.31
C LEU A 65 4.23 -13.46 -0.52
N ARG A 66 5.01 -14.33 0.14
CA ARG A 66 4.50 -15.45 0.95
C ARG A 66 4.11 -15.04 2.37
N TYR A 67 4.30 -13.78 2.72
CA TYR A 67 3.96 -13.23 4.02
C TYR A 67 2.73 -12.31 3.90
N PRO A 68 1.86 -12.25 4.92
CA PRO A 68 0.67 -11.41 4.88
C PRO A 68 1.00 -9.92 4.87
N TYR A 69 2.18 -9.50 5.36
CA TYR A 69 2.62 -8.11 5.26
C TYR A 69 3.95 -8.01 4.54
N MET A 70 4.06 -7.07 3.60
CA MET A 70 5.30 -6.81 2.86
C MET A 70 5.49 -5.33 2.53
N GLN A 71 6.73 -4.95 2.27
CA GLN A 71 7.08 -3.64 1.75
C GLN A 71 6.76 -3.59 0.25
N VAL A 72 5.90 -2.65 -0.15
CA VAL A 72 5.38 -2.54 -1.52
C VAL A 72 6.04 -1.43 -2.35
N ASN A 73 6.69 -0.48 -1.69
CA ASN A 73 7.42 0.63 -2.32
C ASN A 73 8.93 0.48 -2.07
N ARG A 74 9.72 0.67 -3.13
CA ARG A 74 11.19 0.75 -3.07
C ARG A 74 11.66 1.84 -2.10
N PRO A 75 12.79 1.68 -1.39
CA PRO A 75 13.35 2.75 -0.57
C PRO A 75 13.62 4.01 -1.41
N GLY A 76 13.13 5.16 -0.95
CA GLY A 76 13.31 6.43 -1.67
C GLY A 76 12.45 6.58 -2.93
N MET A 77 11.47 5.70 -3.17
CA MET A 77 10.56 5.78 -4.30
C MET A 77 9.13 5.44 -3.84
N VAL A 78 8.15 6.21 -4.30
CA VAL A 78 6.73 5.90 -4.09
C VAL A 78 6.10 5.59 -5.43
N SER A 79 5.74 4.33 -5.63
CA SER A 79 5.07 3.82 -6.83
C SER A 79 3.62 3.44 -6.57
N TRP A 80 3.26 3.26 -5.30
CA TRP A 80 1.93 2.96 -4.80
C TRP A 80 1.55 3.98 -3.73
N LEU A 81 0.41 4.66 -3.93
CA LEU A 81 -0.29 5.34 -2.84
C LEU A 81 -1.21 4.32 -2.18
N VAL A 82 -0.99 4.06 -0.90
CA VAL A 82 -1.73 3.03 -0.14
C VAL A 82 -2.54 3.70 0.95
N PHE A 83 -3.84 3.46 0.99
CA PHE A 83 -4.76 4.03 1.97
C PHE A 83 -5.33 2.90 2.84
N ASP A 84 -5.10 2.92 4.15
CA ASP A 84 -5.70 1.95 5.08
C ASP A 84 -7.04 2.49 5.58
N LEU A 85 -8.11 1.73 5.32
CA LEU A 85 -9.47 2.05 5.72
C LEU A 85 -9.82 1.18 6.93
N ASP A 86 -9.96 1.84 8.09
CA ASP A 86 -10.30 1.20 9.36
C ASP A 86 -11.81 1.05 9.61
N HIS A 87 -12.60 1.13 8.53
CA HIS A 87 -14.03 0.89 8.53
C HIS A 87 -14.40 -0.23 7.56
N ALA A 88 -15.59 -0.80 7.72
CA ALA A 88 -16.03 -1.95 6.91
C ALA A 88 -16.38 -1.61 5.45
N ASN A 89 -16.55 -0.33 5.11
CA ASN A 89 -16.86 0.10 3.75
C ASN A 89 -15.61 0.04 2.85
N ALA A 90 -15.34 -1.12 2.25
CA ALA A 90 -14.21 -1.29 1.35
C ALA A 90 -14.37 -0.58 -0.01
N LEU A 91 -15.59 -0.12 -0.34
CA LEU A 91 -15.92 0.59 -1.57
C LEU A 91 -16.08 2.11 -1.34
N ALA A 92 -15.56 2.64 -0.23
CA ALA A 92 -15.64 4.07 0.09
C ALA A 92 -15.09 5.00 -1.02
N TRP A 93 -14.24 4.49 -1.90
CA TRP A 93 -13.77 5.23 -3.09
C TRP A 93 -14.91 5.54 -4.07
N ASP A 94 -15.85 4.62 -4.27
CA ASP A 94 -16.98 4.75 -5.20
C ASP A 94 -18.01 5.74 -4.64
N ASP A 95 -18.35 5.59 -3.35
CA ASP A 95 -19.22 6.53 -2.62
C ASP A 95 -18.64 7.95 -2.61
N ALA A 96 -17.32 8.06 -2.50
CA ALA A 96 -16.61 9.33 -2.58
C ALA A 96 -16.48 9.85 -4.02
N GLY A 97 -16.86 9.12 -5.07
CA GLY A 97 -16.69 9.53 -6.46
C GLY A 97 -15.21 9.67 -6.87
N LEU A 98 -14.32 8.91 -6.23
CA LEU A 98 -12.91 8.82 -6.59
C LEU A 98 -12.72 7.81 -7.73
N PRO A 99 -11.65 7.92 -8.52
CA PRO A 99 -11.32 6.88 -9.51
C PRO A 99 -11.15 5.53 -8.82
N ALA A 100 -11.43 4.44 -9.53
CA ALA A 100 -11.25 3.10 -8.99
C ALA A 100 -9.77 2.86 -8.60
N PRO A 101 -9.49 2.21 -7.46
CA PRO A 101 -8.13 1.80 -7.11
C PRO A 101 -7.69 0.65 -8.03
N ASN A 102 -6.38 0.46 -8.18
CA ASN A 102 -5.86 -0.72 -8.90
C ASN A 102 -6.14 -2.01 -8.13
N LEU A 103 -5.90 -1.99 -6.82
CA LEU A 103 -6.07 -3.13 -5.92
C LEU A 103 -6.83 -2.70 -4.67
N MET A 104 -7.70 -3.59 -4.19
CA MET A 104 -8.30 -3.54 -2.87
C MET A 104 -7.92 -4.81 -2.11
N VAL A 105 -7.33 -4.66 -0.93
CA VAL A 105 -6.87 -5.78 -0.09
C VAL A 105 -7.62 -5.74 1.24
N ARG A 106 -8.63 -6.61 1.38
CA ARG A 106 -9.57 -6.61 2.50
C ARG A 106 -9.25 -7.70 3.53
N ASN A 107 -9.36 -7.34 4.81
CA ASN A 107 -9.38 -8.30 5.90
C ASN A 107 -10.74 -8.98 5.95
N ARG A 108 -10.77 -10.31 5.74
CA ARG A 108 -12.00 -11.12 5.71
C ARG A 108 -12.79 -11.09 7.03
N LYS A 109 -12.13 -10.85 8.16
CA LYS A 109 -12.74 -10.85 9.50
C LYS A 109 -13.26 -9.47 9.90
N SER A 110 -12.44 -8.43 9.76
CA SER A 110 -12.82 -7.07 10.20
C SER A 110 -13.50 -6.22 9.13
N GLY A 111 -13.34 -6.57 7.84
CA GLY A 111 -13.78 -5.73 6.72
C GLY A 111 -12.83 -4.58 6.38
N HIS A 112 -11.83 -4.29 7.23
CA HIS A 112 -10.86 -3.22 7.00
C HIS A 112 -10.04 -3.51 5.74
N SER A 113 -9.84 -2.52 4.89
CA SER A 113 -9.23 -2.70 3.57
C SER A 113 -8.09 -1.73 3.33
N GLN A 114 -7.11 -2.14 2.52
CA GLN A 114 -6.14 -1.22 1.95
C GLN A 114 -6.43 -1.02 0.47
N LEU A 115 -6.52 0.24 0.04
CA LEU A 115 -6.65 0.61 -1.37
C LEU A 115 -5.29 1.01 -1.92
N PHE A 116 -4.97 0.55 -3.13
CA PHE A 116 -3.70 0.81 -3.80
C PHE A 116 -3.95 1.55 -5.11
N TYR A 117 -3.32 2.70 -5.26
CA TYR A 117 -3.29 3.48 -6.50
C TYR A 117 -1.87 3.47 -7.06
N ALA A 118 -1.71 2.96 -8.28
CA ALA A 118 -0.46 2.96 -9.01
C ALA A 118 -0.20 4.35 -9.58
N VAL A 119 0.97 4.92 -9.31
CA VAL A 119 1.42 6.20 -9.86
C VAL A 119 2.81 6.06 -10.47
N PRO A 120 3.22 6.90 -11.44
CA PRO A 120 4.62 6.99 -11.85
C PRO A 120 5.51 7.18 -10.61
N SER A 121 6.61 6.43 -10.53
CA SER A 121 7.45 6.43 -9.33
C SER A 121 7.95 7.83 -9.01
N VAL A 122 7.55 8.34 -7.83
CA VAL A 122 8.04 9.62 -7.32
C VAL A 122 9.26 9.35 -6.47
N CYS A 123 10.41 9.90 -6.87
CA CYS A 123 11.62 9.84 -6.06
C CYS A 123 11.47 10.72 -4.81
N THR A 124 11.76 10.14 -3.64
CA THR A 124 11.62 10.77 -2.32
C THR A 124 12.94 10.82 -1.54
N THR A 125 14.07 10.56 -2.20
CA THR A 125 15.41 10.74 -1.59
C THR A 125 15.68 12.21 -1.29
N GLU A 126 16.68 12.50 -0.47
CA GLU A 126 17.12 13.87 -0.13
C GLU A 126 17.46 14.74 -1.36
N ASN A 127 17.95 14.14 -2.45
CA ASN A 127 18.32 14.84 -3.68
C ASN A 127 17.15 14.98 -4.68
N ALA A 128 15.95 14.53 -4.30
CA ALA A 128 14.80 14.55 -5.19
C ALA A 128 14.18 15.95 -5.28
N ARG A 129 13.45 16.18 -6.39
CA ARG A 129 12.77 17.46 -6.61
C ARG A 129 11.62 17.61 -5.62
N ALA A 130 11.63 18.70 -4.85
CA ALA A 130 10.62 18.99 -3.84
C ALA A 130 9.19 19.08 -4.42
N LYS A 131 9.03 19.64 -5.62
CA LYS A 131 7.72 19.89 -6.24
C LYS A 131 6.89 18.60 -6.46
N PRO A 132 7.39 17.57 -7.17
CA PRO A 132 6.69 16.28 -7.28
C PRO A 132 6.33 15.64 -5.93
N ILE A 133 7.25 15.70 -4.95
CA ILE A 133 7.01 15.14 -3.62
C ILE A 133 5.86 15.85 -2.92
N GLN A 134 5.88 17.19 -2.91
CA GLN A 134 4.82 18.00 -2.31
C GLN A 134 3.47 17.79 -3.00
N TYR A 135 3.48 17.69 -4.33
CA TYR A 135 2.27 17.45 -5.10
C TYR A 135 1.66 16.07 -4.80
N MET A 136 2.48 15.02 -4.83
CA MET A 136 2.07 13.67 -4.44
C MET A 136 1.53 13.63 -3.00
N LYS A 137 2.21 14.29 -2.04
CA LYS A 137 1.76 14.36 -0.64
C LYS A 137 0.42 15.08 -0.49
N ALA A 138 0.18 16.13 -1.26
CA ALA A 138 -1.10 16.85 -1.23
C ALA A 138 -2.24 16.01 -1.80
N ILE A 139 -2.00 15.29 -2.90
CA ILE A 139 -2.97 14.33 -3.46
C ILE A 139 -3.26 13.24 -2.44
N TYR A 140 -2.23 12.66 -1.81
CA TYR A 140 -2.39 11.67 -0.76
C TYR A 140 -3.26 12.19 0.39
N ALA A 141 -2.97 13.38 0.91
CA ALA A 141 -3.73 13.96 2.01
C ALA A 141 -5.22 14.20 1.63
N ALA A 142 -5.48 14.67 0.40
CA ALA A 142 -6.83 14.90 -0.08
C ALA A 142 -7.61 13.58 -0.29
N PHE A 143 -6.97 12.55 -0.84
CA PHE A 143 -7.57 11.21 -0.96
C PHE A 143 -7.83 10.60 0.42
N ALA A 144 -6.88 10.67 1.34
CA ALA A 144 -7.03 10.15 2.70
C ALA A 144 -8.24 10.79 3.41
N ALA A 145 -8.40 12.11 3.28
CA ALA A 145 -9.55 12.83 3.84
C ALA A 145 -10.89 12.42 3.19
N ARG A 146 -10.91 12.20 1.86
CA ARG A 146 -12.11 11.77 1.15
C ARG A 146 -12.51 10.32 1.45
N LEU A 147 -11.53 9.48 1.77
CA LEU A 147 -11.70 8.07 2.08
C LEU A 147 -11.92 7.78 3.57
N ASP A 148 -11.83 8.79 4.45
CA ASP A 148 -11.74 8.59 5.91
C ASP A 148 -10.65 7.56 6.29
N ALA A 149 -9.51 7.65 5.59
CA ALA A 149 -8.38 6.74 5.77
C ALA A 149 -7.57 7.10 7.02
N ASP A 150 -6.90 6.10 7.60
CA ASP A 150 -5.99 6.30 8.73
C ASP A 150 -4.89 7.31 8.37
N VAL A 151 -4.90 8.47 9.06
CA VAL A 151 -3.95 9.56 8.83
C VAL A 151 -2.57 9.24 9.38
N ASP A 152 -2.48 8.35 10.36
CA ASP A 152 -1.21 7.88 10.94
C ASP A 152 -0.56 6.81 10.06
N TYR A 153 -1.34 6.22 9.14
CA TYR A 153 -0.82 5.37 8.07
C TYR A 153 -0.13 6.23 7.01
N HIS A 154 1.13 6.61 7.27
CA HIS A 154 1.99 7.30 6.31
C HIS A 154 2.61 6.34 5.26
N GLY A 155 1.84 5.36 4.79
CA GLY A 155 2.34 4.27 3.95
C GLY A 155 3.40 3.44 4.68
N GLY A 156 3.07 2.99 5.90
CA GLY A 156 3.97 2.37 6.88
C GLY A 156 4.95 1.31 6.33
N PRO A 157 5.90 0.80 7.13
CA PRO A 157 7.02 -0.01 6.64
C PRO A 157 6.61 -1.24 5.81
N VAL A 158 5.38 -1.73 6.04
CA VAL A 158 4.73 -2.81 5.29
C VAL A 158 3.25 -2.49 5.07
N ALA A 159 2.67 -3.05 4.01
CA ALA A 159 1.24 -3.07 3.70
C ALA A 159 0.72 -4.52 3.73
N LYS A 160 -0.60 -4.72 3.75
CA LYS A 160 -1.24 -6.02 3.49
C LYS A 160 -0.81 -6.47 2.09
N THR A 161 -0.18 -7.63 1.99
CA THR A 161 0.34 -8.19 0.72
C THR A 161 -0.82 -8.53 -0.23
N PRO A 162 -1.03 -7.81 -1.35
CA PRO A 162 -2.03 -8.21 -2.34
C PRO A 162 -1.79 -9.65 -2.82
N GLY A 163 -2.85 -10.40 -3.09
CA GLY A 163 -2.78 -11.79 -3.56
C GLY A 163 -2.38 -12.83 -2.49
N HIS A 164 -2.08 -12.41 -1.26
CA HIS A 164 -1.86 -13.35 -0.15
C HIS A 164 -3.18 -13.93 0.38
N PRO A 165 -3.31 -15.25 0.62
CA PRO A 165 -4.58 -15.89 0.98
C PRO A 165 -5.25 -15.37 2.26
N TRP A 166 -4.44 -14.88 3.21
CA TRP A 166 -4.93 -14.24 4.43
C TRP A 166 -5.88 -13.08 4.13
N TRP A 167 -5.63 -12.37 3.02
CA TRP A 167 -6.46 -11.27 2.56
C TRP A 167 -7.38 -11.71 1.44
N GLU A 168 -8.42 -10.93 1.23
CA GLU A 168 -9.20 -10.97 0.01
C GLU A 168 -8.72 -9.82 -0.89
N THR A 169 -8.17 -10.16 -2.06
CA THR A 169 -7.67 -9.18 -3.01
C THR A 169 -8.59 -9.08 -4.21
N THR A 170 -9.06 -7.87 -4.50
CA THR A 170 -9.71 -7.53 -5.77
C THR A 170 -8.76 -6.68 -6.59
N GLU A 171 -8.59 -7.02 -7.86
CA GLU A 171 -7.83 -6.22 -8.83
C GLU A 171 -8.82 -5.65 -9.84
N PHE A 172 -8.88 -4.34 -9.95
CA PHE A 172 -9.81 -3.65 -10.84
C PHE A 172 -9.18 -3.40 -12.22
N HIS A 173 -7.95 -2.87 -12.24
CA HIS A 173 -7.22 -2.56 -13.47
C HIS A 173 -5.72 -2.34 -13.21
N SER A 174 -4.94 -2.27 -14.28
CA SER A 174 -3.49 -2.03 -14.24
C SER A 174 -3.04 -0.62 -14.65
N HIS A 175 -3.98 0.29 -14.93
CA HIS A 175 -3.71 1.69 -15.26
C HIS A 175 -2.78 2.36 -14.24
N VAL A 176 -1.79 3.11 -14.72
CA VAL A 176 -0.87 3.88 -13.88
C VAL A 176 -1.33 5.33 -13.94
N TYR A 177 -1.92 5.80 -12.85
CA TYR A 177 -2.49 7.13 -12.76
C TYR A 177 -1.42 8.20 -12.75
N GLU A 178 -1.48 9.13 -13.70
CA GLU A 178 -0.69 10.35 -13.60
C GLU A 178 -1.13 11.14 -12.36
N LEU A 179 -0.19 11.84 -11.70
CA LEU A 179 -0.53 12.62 -10.50
C LEU A 179 -1.59 13.69 -10.80
N GLY A 180 -1.56 14.28 -12.00
CA GLY A 180 -2.57 15.23 -12.46
C GLY A 180 -3.97 14.62 -12.65
N GLU A 181 -4.04 13.33 -12.99
CA GLU A 181 -5.30 12.60 -13.12
C GLU A 181 -5.97 12.42 -11.76
N LEU A 182 -5.22 11.91 -10.77
CA LEU A 182 -5.73 11.78 -9.40
C LEU A 182 -6.09 13.16 -8.81
N ALA A 183 -5.26 14.17 -9.04
CA ALA A 183 -5.53 15.53 -8.58
C ALA A 183 -6.84 16.11 -9.13
N SER A 184 -7.29 15.66 -10.31
CA SER A 184 -8.55 16.16 -10.89
C SER A 184 -9.80 15.63 -10.18
N ALA A 185 -9.66 14.60 -9.34
CA ALA A 185 -10.76 14.01 -8.55
C ALA A 185 -10.93 14.64 -7.15
N VAL A 186 -10.01 15.52 -6.74
CA VAL A 186 -9.97 16.07 -5.38
C VAL A 186 -9.58 17.55 -5.36
N GLU A 187 -10.06 18.27 -4.35
CA GLU A 187 -9.61 19.64 -4.11
C GLU A 187 -8.25 19.65 -3.41
N LEU A 188 -7.27 20.32 -4.01
CA LEU A 188 -5.92 20.43 -3.47
C LEU A 188 -5.71 21.80 -2.82
N THR A 189 -5.12 21.80 -1.63
CA THR A 189 -4.67 23.03 -0.95
C THR A 189 -3.42 23.63 -1.60
N VAL A 190 -2.72 22.86 -2.44
CA VAL A 190 -1.55 23.31 -3.20
C VAL A 190 -1.91 23.43 -4.68
N LYS A 191 -1.53 24.55 -5.31
CA LYS A 191 -1.73 24.73 -6.75
C LYS A 191 -0.70 23.92 -7.55
N PRO A 192 -1.10 23.19 -8.61
CA PRO A 192 -0.15 22.61 -9.56
C PRO A 192 0.77 23.70 -10.13
N TRP A 193 2.02 23.36 -10.39
CA TRP A 193 2.95 24.31 -10.99
C TRP A 193 2.63 24.48 -12.49
N ALA A 194 2.67 25.71 -12.98
CA ALA A 194 2.37 26.01 -14.38
C ALA A 194 3.37 25.31 -15.32
N THR A 195 2.88 24.45 -16.19
CA THR A 195 3.66 23.76 -17.22
C THR A 195 3.64 24.60 -18.50
N GLY A 196 4.72 25.31 -18.80
CA GLY A 196 4.88 25.97 -20.10
C GLY A 196 5.94 27.08 -20.10
N PRO A 197 6.77 27.20 -21.16
CA PRO A 197 7.51 28.43 -21.38
C PRO A 197 6.51 29.57 -21.64
N LYS A 198 6.74 30.73 -21.02
CA LYS A 198 6.01 31.96 -21.35
C LYS A 198 6.50 32.43 -22.73
N LEU A 199 5.84 31.96 -23.79
CA LEU A 199 6.18 32.32 -25.17
C LEU A 199 5.70 33.72 -25.56
N ASP A 200 4.99 34.42 -24.68
CA ASP A 200 4.39 35.74 -24.95
C ASP A 200 5.29 36.92 -24.52
N GLN A 201 6.61 36.75 -24.52
CA GLN A 201 7.58 37.83 -24.19
C GLN A 201 8.72 37.93 -25.23
N VAL A 202 8.37 37.91 -26.52
CA VAL A 202 9.28 38.28 -27.62
C VAL A 202 8.65 39.37 -28.46
#